data_AF-A0A091AUG4-F1
#
_entry.id   AF-A0A091AUG4-F1
#
_cell.length_a   1.000
_cell.length_b   1.000
_cell.length_c   1.000
_cell.angle_alpha   90.00
_cell.angle_beta   90.00
_cell.angle_gamma   90.00
#
_symmetry.space_group_name_H-M   'P 1'
#
loop_
_entity.id
_entity.type
_entity.pdbx_description
1 polymer ?
#
loop_
_entity_poly.entity_id
_entity_poly.type
_entity_poly.pdbx_seq_one_letter_code
_entity_poly.pdbx_strand_id
1 'polypeptide(L)'
;MYHEGMRRLQDARETRVLADRLEQVVVRTAFTEEDRAFIARSAMFFIATADDHGSPDCSYKGGLPGFVRVVDDHTLAIPDYDGNGMYRSWGNVLVNAQVGLLFLDFEQPKRLRVNGTAVVVQDDPLCAELPGCVFVVRVTAERIFPNCPRYLHKMQLVEHSTYAPRPDYTPPVPAWKTYEVFRDSLPTRDRSGNEDAK
;
A
#
# COMPACT_ATOMS: atom_id res chain seq x y z
N MET A 1 -10.35 -18.53 -4.91
CA MET A 1 -10.37 -17.08 -5.22
C MET A 1 -11.77 -16.46 -5.19
N TYR A 2 -12.81 -17.15 -5.68
CA TYR A 2 -14.14 -16.58 -5.91
C TYR A 2 -15.18 -17.06 -4.89
N HIS A 3 -15.88 -16.14 -4.22
CA HIS A 3 -17.01 -16.42 -3.32
C HIS A 3 -18.34 -16.52 -4.10
N GLU A 4 -19.42 -16.91 -3.42
CA GLU A 4 -20.74 -17.17 -4.02
C GLU A 4 -21.27 -15.99 -4.86
N GLY A 5 -21.22 -14.76 -4.33
CA GLY A 5 -21.61 -13.57 -5.10
C GLY A 5 -20.86 -13.39 -6.42
N MET A 6 -19.55 -13.70 -6.46
CA MET A 6 -18.77 -13.69 -7.70
C MET A 6 -19.21 -14.83 -8.64
N ARG A 7 -19.46 -16.04 -8.10
CA ARG A 7 -19.94 -17.17 -8.89
C ARG A 7 -21.29 -16.90 -9.53
N ARG A 8 -22.22 -16.30 -8.79
CA ARG A 8 -23.54 -15.89 -9.31
C ARG A 8 -23.41 -14.96 -10.52
N LEU A 9 -22.52 -13.97 -10.47
CA LEU A 9 -22.29 -13.07 -11.60
C LEU A 9 -21.56 -13.76 -12.76
N GLN A 10 -20.62 -14.65 -12.46
CA GLN A 10 -19.92 -15.42 -13.48
C GLN A 10 -20.86 -16.35 -14.24
N ASP A 11 -21.75 -17.05 -13.53
CA ASP A 11 -22.76 -17.93 -14.13
C ASP A 11 -23.77 -17.11 -14.96
N ALA A 12 -24.28 -16.00 -14.42
CA ALA A 12 -25.20 -15.10 -15.12
C ALA A 12 -24.59 -14.37 -16.34
N ARG A 13 -23.29 -14.51 -16.55
CA ARG A 13 -22.54 -13.93 -17.68
C ARG A 13 -21.76 -14.99 -18.46
N GLU A 14 -21.98 -16.27 -18.16
CA GLU A 14 -21.32 -17.41 -18.83
C GLU A 14 -19.78 -17.33 -18.81
N THR A 15 -19.21 -16.72 -17.76
CA THR A 15 -17.76 -16.50 -17.60
C THR A 15 -17.11 -17.40 -16.56
N ARG A 16 -17.83 -18.37 -15.98
CA ARG A 16 -17.29 -19.24 -14.93
C ARG A 16 -16.07 -20.04 -15.37
N VAL A 17 -16.14 -20.66 -16.55
CA VAL A 17 -15.01 -21.42 -17.13
C VAL A 17 -13.80 -20.51 -17.38
N LEU A 18 -14.04 -19.27 -17.85
CA LEU A 18 -12.98 -18.28 -18.03
C LEU A 18 -12.35 -17.88 -16.68
N ALA A 19 -13.17 -17.65 -15.65
CA ALA A 19 -12.69 -17.32 -14.32
C ALA A 19 -11.86 -18.46 -13.71
N ASP A 20 -12.32 -19.71 -13.83
CA ASP A 20 -11.59 -20.88 -13.37
C ASP A 20 -10.25 -21.03 -14.10
N ARG A 21 -10.24 -20.78 -15.42
CA ARG A 21 -8.99 -20.78 -16.20
C ARG A 21 -8.03 -19.68 -15.76
N LEU A 22 -8.53 -18.48 -15.47
CA LEU A 22 -7.71 -17.37 -14.97
C LEU A 22 -7.12 -17.69 -13.60
N GLU A 23 -7.89 -18.28 -12.69
CA GLU A 23 -7.40 -18.72 -11.38
C GLU A 23 -6.26 -19.74 -11.53
N GLN A 24 -6.41 -20.72 -12.41
CA GLN A 24 -5.40 -21.76 -12.65
C GLN A 24 -4.07 -21.25 -13.22
N VAL A 25 -4.10 -20.24 -14.10
CA VAL A 25 -2.91 -19.85 -14.88
C VAL A 25 -2.28 -18.53 -14.45
N VAL A 26 -3.01 -17.69 -13.72
CA VAL A 26 -2.56 -16.33 -13.37
C VAL A 26 -2.30 -16.16 -11.89
N VAL A 27 -3.03 -16.88 -11.03
CA VAL A 27 -2.91 -16.72 -9.57
C VAL A 27 -1.75 -17.55 -9.06
N ARG A 28 -0.91 -16.90 -8.24
CA ARG A 28 0.26 -17.50 -7.62
C ARG A 28 0.43 -17.00 -6.19
N THR A 29 1.16 -17.76 -5.38
CA THR A 29 1.51 -17.39 -4.00
C THR A 29 2.92 -16.82 -3.92
N ALA A 30 3.80 -17.17 -4.84
CA ALA A 30 5.18 -16.68 -4.88
C ALA A 30 5.35 -15.48 -5.83
N PHE A 31 6.14 -14.50 -5.41
CA PHE A 31 6.59 -13.39 -6.24
C PHE A 31 7.61 -13.89 -7.27
N THR A 32 7.36 -13.53 -8.53
CA THR A 32 8.35 -13.71 -9.61
C THR A 32 9.30 -12.53 -9.65
N GLU A 33 10.45 -12.69 -10.32
CA GLU A 33 11.38 -11.57 -10.56
C GLU A 33 10.72 -10.38 -11.27
N GLU A 34 9.74 -10.65 -12.14
CA GLU A 34 8.99 -9.58 -12.81
C GLU A 34 8.11 -8.77 -11.84
N ASP A 35 7.57 -9.42 -10.81
CA ASP A 35 6.81 -8.72 -9.76
C ASP A 35 7.75 -7.94 -8.86
N ARG A 36 8.88 -8.54 -8.46
CA ARG A 36 9.90 -7.87 -7.64
C ARG A 36 10.37 -6.59 -8.32
N ALA A 37 10.71 -6.67 -9.61
CA ALA A 37 11.12 -5.51 -10.41
C ALA A 37 9.99 -4.47 -10.58
N PHE A 38 8.73 -4.92 -10.68
CA PHE A 38 7.59 -4.00 -10.78
C PHE A 38 7.29 -3.27 -9.48
N ILE A 39 7.30 -3.98 -8.36
CA ILE A 39 7.08 -3.41 -7.04
C ILE A 39 8.24 -2.47 -6.68
N ALA A 40 9.48 -2.85 -6.96
CA ALA A 40 10.66 -2.03 -6.69
C ALA A 40 10.63 -0.68 -7.43
N ARG A 41 10.12 -0.61 -8.67
CA ARG A 41 10.00 0.66 -9.40
C ARG A 41 8.76 1.48 -9.04
N SER A 42 7.81 0.91 -8.31
CA SER A 42 6.56 1.58 -7.97
C SER A 42 6.80 2.66 -6.91
N ALA A 43 6.43 3.90 -7.22
CA ALA A 43 6.46 5.01 -6.27
C ALA A 43 5.16 5.17 -5.47
N MET A 44 4.15 4.34 -5.78
CA MET A 44 2.85 4.37 -5.13
C MET A 44 2.10 3.05 -5.31
N PHE A 45 1.15 2.79 -4.42
CA PHE A 45 0.14 1.75 -4.57
C PHE A 45 -1.13 2.15 -3.81
N PHE A 46 -2.20 1.39 -4.06
CA PHE A 46 -3.44 1.48 -3.29
C PHE A 46 -3.60 0.25 -2.41
N ILE A 47 -4.11 0.44 -1.19
CA ILE A 47 -4.41 -0.64 -0.26
C ILE A 47 -5.85 -0.56 0.20
N ALA A 48 -6.56 -1.69 0.09
CA ALA A 48 -7.84 -1.94 0.71
C ALA A 48 -7.63 -2.71 2.01
N THR A 49 -8.28 -2.24 3.06
CA THR A 49 -8.36 -2.87 4.38
C THR A 49 -9.82 -2.84 4.83
N ALA A 50 -10.18 -3.58 5.87
CA ALA A 50 -11.47 -3.46 6.50
C ALA A 50 -11.35 -3.60 8.01
N ASP A 51 -12.24 -2.99 8.77
CA ASP A 51 -12.34 -3.21 10.21
C ASP A 51 -12.84 -4.64 10.54
N ASP A 52 -13.05 -4.93 11.82
CA ASP A 52 -13.59 -6.20 12.33
C ASP A 52 -15.07 -6.42 12.00
N HIS A 53 -15.80 -5.36 11.64
CA HIS A 53 -17.17 -5.42 11.11
C HIS A 53 -17.23 -5.57 9.59
N GLY A 54 -16.09 -5.53 8.90
CA GLY A 54 -16.00 -5.61 7.44
C GLY A 54 -16.25 -4.29 6.72
N SER A 55 -16.26 -3.14 7.42
CA SER A 55 -16.36 -1.82 6.80
C SER A 55 -15.06 -1.49 6.06
N PRO A 56 -15.11 -1.19 4.75
CA PRO A 56 -13.91 -1.04 3.95
C PRO A 56 -13.27 0.34 4.08
N ASP A 57 -11.94 0.36 4.02
CA ASP A 57 -11.11 1.54 3.81
C ASP A 57 -10.21 1.33 2.60
N CYS A 58 -10.02 2.38 1.80
CA CYS A 58 -9.07 2.40 0.71
C CYS A 58 -8.11 3.58 0.88
N SER A 59 -6.81 3.30 0.82
CA SER A 59 -5.78 4.31 1.04
C SER A 59 -4.75 4.31 -0.08
N TYR A 60 -4.29 5.50 -0.44
CA TYR A 60 -3.09 5.70 -1.23
C TYR A 60 -1.86 5.60 -0.31
N LYS A 61 -0.82 4.89 -0.77
CA LYS A 61 0.49 4.85 -0.11
C LYS A 61 1.55 5.24 -1.13
N GLY A 62 2.32 6.29 -0.82
CA GLY A 62 3.34 6.84 -1.71
C GLY A 62 4.71 6.89 -1.04
N GLY A 63 5.74 6.81 -1.86
CA GLY A 63 7.15 6.90 -1.46
C GLY A 63 8.03 7.10 -2.69
N LEU A 64 9.35 7.00 -2.52
CA LEU A 64 10.27 6.88 -3.65
C LEU A 64 10.33 5.43 -4.13
N PRO A 65 10.64 5.16 -5.41
CA PRO A 65 10.90 3.81 -5.89
C PRO A 65 11.85 3.05 -4.94
N GLY A 66 11.48 1.81 -4.60
CA GLY A 66 12.19 0.96 -3.66
C GLY A 66 11.67 1.03 -2.21
N PHE A 67 10.68 1.87 -1.91
CA PHE A 67 10.12 1.96 -0.56
C PHE A 67 9.36 0.69 -0.14
N VAL A 68 8.70 0.01 -1.07
CA VAL A 68 8.14 -1.34 -0.84
C VAL A 68 9.15 -2.38 -1.29
N ARG A 69 9.46 -3.33 -0.42
CA ARG A 69 10.43 -4.40 -0.72
C ARG A 69 9.77 -5.77 -0.68
N VAL A 70 10.08 -6.61 -1.65
CA VAL A 70 9.76 -8.04 -1.60
C VAL A 70 10.92 -8.73 -0.90
N VAL A 71 10.71 -9.21 0.33
CA VAL A 71 11.79 -9.65 1.23
C VAL A 71 12.08 -11.15 1.16
N ASP A 72 11.12 -11.93 0.66
CA ASP A 72 11.27 -13.35 0.35
C ASP A 72 10.27 -13.72 -0.77
N ASP A 73 10.03 -15.00 -1.03
CA ASP A 73 9.11 -15.44 -2.10
C ASP A 73 7.64 -15.08 -1.84
N HIS A 74 7.25 -14.80 -0.61
CA HIS A 74 5.85 -14.64 -0.22
C HIS A 74 5.57 -13.32 0.51
N THR A 75 6.58 -12.56 0.91
CA THR A 75 6.40 -11.43 1.83
C THR A 75 6.79 -10.09 1.21
N LEU A 76 5.93 -9.10 1.40
CA LEU A 76 6.23 -7.67 1.21
C LEU A 76 6.54 -7.01 2.55
N ALA A 77 7.43 -6.03 2.52
CA ALA A 77 7.66 -5.09 3.61
C ALA A 77 7.35 -3.67 3.13
N ILE A 78 6.50 -2.98 3.89
CA ILE A 78 6.00 -1.64 3.58
C ILE A 78 6.29 -0.74 4.79
N PRO A 79 7.07 0.32 4.66
CA PRO A 79 7.25 1.27 5.75
C PRO A 79 5.97 2.08 5.97
N ASP A 80 5.67 2.34 7.24
CA ASP A 80 4.82 3.47 7.60
C ASP A 80 5.67 4.75 7.68
N TYR A 81 5.09 5.85 7.22
CA TYR A 81 5.66 7.19 7.29
C TYR A 81 4.75 8.07 8.14
N ASP A 82 5.32 9.07 8.82
CA ASP A 82 4.52 10.02 9.59
C ASP A 82 3.47 10.70 8.70
N GLY A 83 2.24 10.77 9.20
CA GLY A 83 1.07 11.18 8.43
C GLY A 83 0.05 11.95 9.26
N ASN A 84 -1.23 11.78 8.91
CA ASN A 84 -2.34 12.48 9.55
C ASN A 84 -2.79 11.88 10.89
N GLY A 85 -2.18 10.78 11.35
CA GLY A 85 -2.49 10.13 12.61
C GLY A 85 -3.84 9.38 12.65
N MET A 86 -4.58 9.31 11.55
CA MET A 86 -5.87 8.60 11.53
C MET A 86 -5.71 7.07 11.57
N TYR A 87 -4.54 6.56 11.16
CA TYR A 87 -4.19 5.14 11.12
C TYR A 87 -5.27 4.22 10.53
N ARG A 88 -6.05 4.69 9.54
CA ARG A 88 -7.15 3.91 8.94
C ARG A 88 -6.69 2.53 8.46
N SER A 89 -5.66 2.47 7.60
CA SER A 89 -5.17 1.19 7.07
C SER A 89 -4.54 0.30 8.16
N TRP A 90 -3.63 0.85 8.96
CA TRP A 90 -2.83 0.04 9.88
C TRP A 90 -3.55 -0.28 11.18
N GLY A 91 -4.45 0.59 11.64
CA GLY A 91 -5.38 0.30 12.73
C GLY A 91 -6.35 -0.82 12.36
N ASN A 92 -6.87 -0.82 11.12
CA ASN A 92 -7.66 -1.95 10.62
C ASN A 92 -6.86 -3.27 10.65
N VAL A 93 -5.58 -3.24 10.24
CA VAL A 93 -4.71 -4.43 10.29
C VAL A 93 -4.57 -5.03 11.69
N LEU A 94 -4.65 -4.23 12.76
CA LEU A 94 -4.57 -4.73 14.13
C LEU A 94 -5.79 -5.57 14.55
N VAL A 95 -6.95 -5.33 13.95
CA VAL A 95 -8.20 -6.06 14.27
C VAL A 95 -8.63 -7.01 13.15
N ASN A 96 -8.11 -6.82 11.94
CA ASN A 96 -8.40 -7.61 10.77
C ASN A 96 -7.20 -7.59 9.81
N ALA A 97 -6.45 -8.69 9.78
CA ALA A 97 -5.22 -8.78 8.99
C ALA A 97 -5.43 -8.78 7.47
N GLN A 98 -6.66 -8.92 6.96
CA GLN A 98 -6.92 -9.07 5.53
C GLN A 98 -6.65 -7.77 4.77
N VAL A 99 -5.77 -7.84 3.77
CA VAL A 99 -5.41 -6.70 2.91
C VAL A 99 -5.46 -7.06 1.43
N GLY A 100 -5.81 -6.06 0.62
CA GLY A 100 -5.72 -6.13 -0.84
C GLY A 100 -4.93 -4.95 -1.39
N LEU A 101 -3.80 -5.23 -2.02
CA LEU A 101 -2.92 -4.21 -2.60
C LEU A 101 -3.07 -4.17 -4.12
N LEU A 102 -3.00 -2.97 -4.68
CA LEU A 102 -3.06 -2.71 -6.11
C LEU A 102 -1.91 -1.81 -6.52
N PHE A 103 -0.95 -2.39 -7.24
CA PHE A 103 0.13 -1.69 -7.92
C PHE A 103 -0.27 -1.40 -9.37
N LEU A 104 0.02 -0.18 -9.84
CA LEU A 104 -0.32 0.30 -11.17
C LEU A 104 0.89 0.98 -11.81
N ASP A 105 1.10 0.69 -13.09
CA ASP A 105 1.99 1.42 -13.98
C ASP A 105 1.12 2.14 -15.01
N PHE A 106 1.10 3.46 -14.97
CA PHE A 106 0.27 4.28 -15.86
C PHE A 106 1.01 4.65 -17.15
N GLU A 107 2.34 4.60 -17.17
CA GLU A 107 3.16 4.92 -18.35
C GLU A 107 3.30 3.71 -19.26
N GLN A 108 3.52 2.54 -18.65
CA GLN A 108 3.53 1.24 -19.29
C GLN A 108 2.39 0.40 -18.71
N PRO A 109 1.13 0.59 -19.16
CA PRO A 109 -0.08 0.00 -18.59
C PRO A 109 0.10 -1.42 -18.06
N LYS A 110 0.30 -1.53 -16.75
CA LYS A 110 0.48 -2.78 -16.02
C LYS A 110 -0.20 -2.66 -14.68
N ARG A 111 -0.72 -3.79 -14.19
CA ARG A 111 -1.28 -3.87 -12.84
C ARG A 111 -0.94 -5.20 -12.20
N LEU A 112 -0.71 -5.16 -10.90
CA LEU A 112 -0.46 -6.32 -10.06
C LEU A 112 -1.32 -6.19 -8.81
N ARG A 113 -2.08 -7.23 -8.52
CA ARG A 113 -2.80 -7.37 -7.25
C ARG A 113 -2.05 -8.32 -6.34
N VAL A 114 -1.97 -7.94 -5.07
CA VAL A 114 -1.41 -8.77 -4.00
C VAL A 114 -2.43 -8.76 -2.87
N ASN A 115 -3.10 -9.88 -2.67
CA ASN A 115 -4.02 -10.06 -1.55
C ASN A 115 -3.39 -11.03 -0.55
N GLY A 116 -3.60 -10.78 0.73
CA GLY A 116 -3.10 -11.63 1.79
C GLY A 116 -3.33 -11.06 3.16
N THR A 117 -2.43 -11.38 4.08
CA THR A 117 -2.50 -10.95 5.48
C THR A 117 -1.36 -10.04 5.85
N ALA A 118 -1.64 -9.01 6.65
CA ALA A 118 -0.67 -8.03 7.11
C ALA A 118 -0.46 -8.10 8.62
N VAL A 119 0.76 -7.77 9.06
CA VAL A 119 1.12 -7.60 10.47
C VAL A 119 1.96 -6.34 10.62
N VAL A 120 1.65 -5.53 11.64
CA VAL A 120 2.45 -4.36 12.02
C VAL A 120 3.61 -4.82 12.91
N VAL A 121 4.84 -4.47 12.51
CA VAL A 121 6.08 -4.81 13.21
C VAL A 121 6.78 -3.51 13.59
N GLN A 122 6.74 -3.18 14.89
CA GLN A 122 7.27 -1.91 15.42
C GLN A 122 8.79 -1.82 15.23
N ASP A 123 9.54 -2.83 15.71
CA ASP A 123 11.01 -2.84 15.70
C ASP A 123 11.59 -3.68 14.55
N ASP A 124 11.05 -3.52 13.35
CA ASP A 124 11.55 -4.25 12.18
C ASP A 124 12.93 -3.73 11.76
N PRO A 125 13.95 -4.60 11.59
CA PRO A 125 15.31 -4.17 11.24
C PRO A 125 15.36 -3.42 9.90
N LEU A 126 14.42 -3.67 8.99
CA LEU A 126 14.37 -2.99 7.69
C LEU A 126 14.10 -1.47 7.84
N CYS A 127 13.52 -1.06 8.96
CA CYS A 127 13.23 0.34 9.23
C CYS A 127 14.51 1.20 9.28
N ALA A 128 15.65 0.61 9.70
CA ALA A 128 16.95 1.27 9.66
C ALA A 128 17.46 1.56 8.23
N GLU A 129 16.95 0.85 7.24
CA GLU A 129 17.32 1.01 5.82
C GLU A 129 16.30 1.84 5.03
N LEU A 130 15.18 2.23 5.65
CA LEU A 130 14.07 2.93 5.02
C LEU A 130 13.93 4.33 5.65
N PRO A 131 14.38 5.39 4.95
CA PRO A 131 14.30 6.75 5.46
C PRO A 131 12.88 7.11 5.92
N GLY A 132 12.77 7.78 7.07
CA GLY A 132 11.49 8.21 7.63
C GLY A 132 10.55 7.10 8.09
N CYS A 133 11.00 5.83 8.10
CA CYS A 133 10.22 4.71 8.58
C CYS A 133 9.90 4.86 10.08
N VAL A 134 8.62 4.71 10.42
CA VAL A 134 8.13 4.67 11.82
C VAL A 134 8.04 3.23 12.30
N PHE A 135 7.50 2.34 11.47
CA PHE A 135 7.45 0.89 11.66
C PHE A 135 7.25 0.22 10.29
N VAL A 136 7.34 -1.11 10.23
CA VAL A 136 7.12 -1.86 8.98
C VAL A 136 5.85 -2.70 9.07
N VAL A 137 5.10 -2.73 7.97
CA VAL A 137 4.00 -3.66 7.76
C VAL A 137 4.48 -4.79 6.87
N ARG A 138 4.49 -6.01 7.41
CA ARG A 138 4.80 -7.24 6.68
C ARG A 138 3.51 -7.79 6.09
N VAL A 139 3.46 -7.99 4.77
CA VAL A 139 2.30 -8.59 4.09
C VAL A 139 2.70 -9.95 3.54
N THR A 140 2.10 -11.02 4.06
CA THR A 140 2.22 -12.36 3.50
C THR A 140 1.22 -12.49 2.35
N ALA A 141 1.71 -12.63 1.13
CA ALA A 141 0.91 -12.77 -0.07
C ALA A 141 0.30 -14.18 -0.15
N GLU A 142 -1.03 -14.21 -0.22
CA GLU A 142 -1.78 -15.46 -0.44
C GLU A 142 -2.19 -15.59 -1.91
N ARG A 143 -2.41 -14.46 -2.58
CA ARG A 143 -2.87 -14.39 -3.97
C ARG A 143 -2.23 -13.20 -4.66
N ILE A 144 -1.33 -13.50 -5.58
CA ILE A 144 -0.69 -12.54 -6.47
C ILE A 144 -1.21 -12.83 -7.88
N PHE A 145 -1.75 -11.82 -8.55
CA PHE A 145 -2.27 -11.99 -9.91
C PHE A 145 -2.28 -10.66 -10.68
N PRO A 146 -1.73 -10.63 -11.91
CA PRO A 146 -1.99 -9.53 -12.82
C PRO A 146 -3.43 -9.59 -13.37
N ASN A 147 -3.90 -8.48 -13.93
CA ASN A 147 -5.14 -8.44 -14.71
C ASN A 147 -4.92 -7.64 -15.99
N CYS A 148 -5.74 -7.87 -17.03
CA CYS A 148 -5.61 -7.23 -18.35
C CYS A 148 -5.49 -5.69 -18.28
N PRO A 149 -4.45 -5.03 -18.79
CA PRO A 149 -4.28 -3.58 -18.63
C PRO A 149 -5.19 -2.72 -19.54
N ARG A 150 -6.10 -3.33 -20.31
CA ARG A 150 -6.90 -2.71 -21.39
C ARG A 150 -7.55 -1.35 -21.05
N TYR A 151 -7.94 -1.13 -19.81
CA TYR A 151 -8.64 0.10 -19.37
C TYR A 151 -7.82 0.97 -18.41
N LEU A 152 -6.53 0.68 -18.24
CA LEU A 152 -5.65 1.59 -17.51
C LEU A 152 -5.38 2.81 -18.40
N HIS A 153 -5.71 3.99 -17.89
CA HIS A 153 -5.38 5.24 -18.56
C HIS A 153 -3.87 5.40 -18.66
N LYS A 154 -3.41 5.93 -19.80
CA LYS A 154 -2.04 6.39 -19.91
C LYS A 154 -1.90 7.72 -19.18
N MET A 155 -1.02 7.75 -18.19
CA MET A 155 -0.66 8.96 -17.46
C MET A 155 0.86 9.04 -17.40
N GLN A 156 1.39 10.26 -17.37
CA GLN A 156 2.81 10.50 -17.17
C GLN A 156 3.03 11.00 -15.74
N LEU A 157 4.06 10.48 -15.08
CA LEU A 157 4.48 11.05 -13.79
C LEU A 157 5.17 12.39 -14.07
N VAL A 158 4.62 13.47 -13.51
CA VAL A 158 5.20 14.81 -13.64
C VAL A 158 6.39 14.96 -12.69
N GLU A 159 6.20 14.60 -11.41
CA GLU A 159 7.25 14.63 -10.39
C GLU A 159 6.93 13.66 -9.24
N HIS A 160 7.97 13.22 -8.53
CA HIS A 160 7.78 12.57 -7.23
C HIS A 160 7.45 13.61 -6.16
N SER A 161 6.71 13.21 -5.12
CA SER A 161 6.43 14.11 -4.00
C SER A 161 7.74 14.58 -3.35
N THR A 162 7.92 15.89 -3.23
CA THR A 162 9.07 16.49 -2.55
C THR A 162 9.12 16.11 -1.06
N TYR A 163 8.00 15.68 -0.49
CA TYR A 163 7.83 15.20 0.88
C TYR A 163 8.10 13.69 1.04
N ALA A 164 8.38 12.95 -0.03
CA ALA A 164 8.74 11.55 0.09
C ALA A 164 10.05 11.41 0.90
N PRO A 165 10.06 10.56 1.95
CA PRO A 165 11.26 10.36 2.76
C PRO A 165 12.45 9.88 1.92
N ARG A 166 13.62 10.43 2.21
CA ARG A 166 14.90 10.10 1.55
C ARG A 166 16.05 10.35 2.53
N PRO A 167 17.26 9.79 2.27
CA PRO A 167 18.41 10.05 3.12
C PRO A 167 18.63 11.55 3.32
N ASP A 168 19.01 11.94 4.54
CA ASP A 168 19.31 13.32 4.93
C ASP A 168 18.16 14.33 4.73
N TYR A 169 16.91 13.85 4.68
CA TYR A 169 15.73 14.69 4.58
C TYR A 169 14.60 14.23 5.50
N THR A 170 14.19 15.14 6.38
CA THR A 170 12.96 15.01 7.17
C THR A 170 11.90 15.91 6.56
N PRO A 171 10.74 15.37 6.13
CA PRO A 171 9.65 16.18 5.64
C PRO A 171 9.19 17.19 6.71
N PRO A 172 8.91 18.46 6.35
CA PRO A 172 8.38 19.42 7.30
C PRO A 172 6.99 19.00 7.77
N VAL A 173 6.61 19.46 8.97
CA VAL A 173 5.25 19.29 9.49
C VAL A 173 4.25 19.91 8.48
N PRO A 174 3.23 19.16 8.02
CA PRO A 174 2.24 19.67 7.08
C PRO A 174 1.55 20.94 7.58
N ALA A 175 1.38 21.94 6.71
CA ALA A 175 0.83 23.25 7.07
C ALA A 175 -0.54 23.17 7.78
N TRP A 176 -1.40 22.21 7.42
CA TRP A 176 -2.70 22.06 8.06
C TRP A 176 -2.61 21.73 9.56
N LYS A 177 -1.53 21.08 10.03
CA LYS A 177 -1.30 20.80 11.44
C LYS A 177 -1.11 22.10 12.25
N THR A 178 -0.67 23.20 11.63
CA THR A 178 -0.45 24.48 12.32
C THR A 178 -1.71 25.33 12.45
N TYR A 179 -2.81 24.94 11.77
CA TYR A 179 -4.07 25.65 11.84
C TYR A 179 -4.61 25.62 13.27
N GLU A 180 -5.21 26.73 13.71
CA GLU A 180 -5.64 26.93 15.10
C GLU A 180 -6.51 25.79 15.63
N VAL A 181 -7.39 25.24 14.78
CA VAL A 181 -8.29 24.13 15.12
C VAL A 181 -7.56 22.81 15.47
N PHE A 182 -6.30 22.63 15.04
CA PHE A 182 -5.54 21.40 15.29
C PHE A 182 -4.40 21.55 16.31
N ARG A 183 -3.99 22.79 16.63
CA ARG A 183 -2.78 23.09 17.41
C ARG A 183 -2.73 22.34 18.76
N ASP A 184 -3.84 22.31 19.48
CA ASP A 184 -3.92 21.68 20.81
C ASP A 184 -4.11 20.16 20.75
N SER A 185 -4.38 19.62 19.55
CA SER A 185 -4.61 18.19 19.28
C SER A 185 -3.37 17.47 18.74
N LEU A 186 -2.29 18.19 18.43
CA LEU A 186 -1.07 17.60 17.90
C LEU A 186 -0.34 16.74 18.95
N PRO A 187 0.39 15.68 18.55
CA PRO A 187 1.28 14.97 19.46
C PRO A 187 2.44 15.89 19.88
N THR A 188 3.04 15.64 21.05
CA THR A 188 4.12 16.47 21.62
C THR A 188 5.25 16.74 20.62
N ARG A 189 5.64 15.72 19.84
CA ARG A 189 6.69 15.83 18.81
C ARG A 189 6.39 16.85 17.70
N ASP A 190 5.11 17.13 17.44
CA ASP A 190 4.67 18.05 16.37
C ASP A 190 4.36 19.46 16.92
N ARG A 191 4.33 19.66 18.26
CA ARG A 191 4.01 20.95 18.89
C ARG A 191 5.20 21.92 18.93
N SER A 192 6.43 21.40 18.98
CA SER A 192 7.67 22.17 19.20
C SER A 192 8.24 22.84 17.94
N GLY A 193 7.68 22.62 16.76
CA GLY A 193 8.09 23.30 15.51
C GLY A 193 7.70 24.79 15.43
N ASN A 194 7.22 25.38 16.52
CA ASN A 194 6.63 26.72 16.57
C ASN A 194 7.52 27.80 17.21
N GLU A 195 8.72 27.45 17.70
CA GLU A 195 9.59 28.43 18.40
C GLU A 195 10.63 29.11 17.49
N ASP A 196 10.97 28.55 16.32
CA ASP A 196 12.06 29.07 15.47
C ASP A 196 11.61 29.84 14.20
N ALA A 197 10.31 30.14 14.08
CA ALA A 197 9.79 30.98 12.99
C ALA A 197 9.41 32.37 13.51
N LYS A 198 10.41 33.21 13.77
CA LYS A 198 10.23 34.64 14.04
C LYS A 198 11.20 35.49 13.23
#